data_AF-A0A2D6Y5L2-F1
#
_entry.id   AF-A0A2D6Y5L2-F1
#
_cell.length_a   1.000
_cell.length_b   1.000
_cell.length_c   1.000
_cell.angle_alpha   90.00
_cell.angle_beta   90.00
_cell.angle_gamma   90.00
#
_symmetry.space_group_name_H-M   'P 1'
#
loop_
_entity.id
_entity.type
_entity.pdbx_description
1 polymer ?
#
loop_
_entity_poly.entity_id
_entity_poly.type
_entity_poly.pdbx_seq_one_letter_code
_entity_poly.pdbx_strand_id
1 'polypeptide(L)'
;MPLLSNLWTRLSYQSTASREQDKVFALVQSLVESQFQLADDELSRRIWQEIADQNIPVERVENLLYCCFFQDDPVAMKEADEDYLRRVNVQRAIETHQIGVFEHC
;
A
#
# COMPACT_ATOMS: atom_id res chain seq x y z
N MET A 1 0.49 -50.70 5.54
CA MET A 1 0.35 -50.11 6.89
C MET A 1 1.73 -49.76 7.42
N PRO A 2 1.96 -48.55 7.95
CA PRO A 2 1.26 -47.26 7.77
C PRO A 2 2.23 -46.24 7.09
N LEU A 3 2.04 -44.92 6.95
CA LEU A 3 0.91 -43.97 7.09
C LEU A 3 0.78 -43.13 5.79
N LEU A 4 -0.31 -42.39 5.64
CA LEU A 4 -0.39 -41.10 4.91
C LEU A 4 -0.37 -39.99 5.98
N SER A 5 0.47 -38.93 5.92
CA SER A 5 0.34 -37.83 6.93
C SER A 5 1.03 -36.45 6.74
N ASN A 6 1.82 -36.14 5.70
CA ASN A 6 2.55 -34.84 5.65
C ASN A 6 3.11 -34.51 4.25
N LEU A 7 3.04 -33.27 3.72
CA LEU A 7 2.49 -32.00 4.21
C LEU A 7 1.75 -31.23 3.10
N TRP A 8 0.55 -30.73 3.40
CA TRP A 8 -0.09 -29.68 2.61
C TRP A 8 0.59 -28.33 2.89
N THR A 9 1.65 -28.02 2.16
CA THR A 9 2.34 -26.72 2.18
C THR A 9 2.91 -26.44 0.78
N ARG A 10 2.67 -25.29 0.14
CA ARG A 10 2.02 -24.06 0.64
C ARG A 10 1.42 -23.28 -0.53
N LEU A 11 0.23 -23.68 -1.00
CA LEU A 11 -0.67 -22.69 -1.61
C LEU A 11 -1.15 -21.80 -0.46
N SER A 12 -0.32 -20.82 -0.08
CA SER A 12 -0.80 -19.74 0.77
C SER A 12 -1.83 -18.99 -0.06
N TYR A 13 -3.11 -19.18 0.29
CA TYR A 13 -4.15 -18.26 -0.11
C TYR A 13 -3.81 -16.90 0.51
N GLN A 14 -3.06 -16.10 -0.23
CA GLN A 14 -2.80 -14.72 0.09
C GLN A 14 -4.06 -13.94 -0.30
N SER A 15 -4.59 -13.16 0.63
CA SER A 15 -5.78 -12.34 0.36
C SER A 15 -5.47 -11.36 -0.77
N THR A 16 -6.51 -10.98 -1.52
CA THR A 16 -6.37 -9.97 -2.59
C THR A 16 -5.75 -8.67 -2.04
N ALA A 17 -6.21 -8.24 -0.85
CA ALA A 17 -5.69 -7.09 -0.14
C ALA A 17 -4.18 -7.19 0.19
N SER A 18 -3.68 -8.35 0.63
CA SER A 18 -2.25 -8.53 0.90
C SER A 18 -1.44 -8.50 -0.40
N ARG A 19 -1.93 -9.11 -1.48
CA ARG A 19 -1.28 -9.03 -2.80
C ARG A 19 -1.30 -7.61 -3.39
N GLU A 20 -2.34 -6.83 -3.12
CA GLU A 20 -2.42 -5.41 -3.49
C GLU A 20 -1.46 -4.55 -2.65
N GLN A 21 -1.28 -4.85 -1.38
CA GLN A 21 -0.29 -4.21 -0.51
C GLN A 21 1.13 -4.48 -0.99
N ASP A 22 1.49 -5.74 -1.27
CA ASP A 22 2.83 -6.11 -1.79
C ASP A 22 3.17 -5.38 -3.10
N LYS A 23 2.19 -5.20 -3.99
CA LYS A 23 2.35 -4.43 -5.23
C LYS A 23 2.67 -2.95 -4.97
N VAL A 24 1.94 -2.31 -4.06
CA VAL A 24 2.20 -0.91 -3.68
C VAL A 24 3.61 -0.78 -3.10
N PHE A 25 4.04 -1.74 -2.28
CA PHE A 25 5.36 -1.70 -1.66
C PHE A 25 6.49 -1.86 -2.68
N ALA A 26 6.35 -2.81 -3.63
CA ALA A 26 7.31 -2.98 -4.71
C ALA A 26 7.45 -1.70 -5.58
N LEU A 27 6.33 -1.04 -5.90
CA LEU A 27 6.36 0.22 -6.66
C LEU A 27 7.02 1.36 -5.87
N VAL A 28 6.72 1.49 -4.57
CA VAL A 28 7.38 2.49 -3.70
C VAL A 28 8.88 2.22 -3.62
N GLN A 29 9.32 0.97 -3.47
CA GLN A 29 10.73 0.60 -3.45
C GLN A 29 11.45 0.97 -4.76
N SER A 30 10.87 0.61 -5.91
CA SER A 30 11.41 1.00 -7.22
C SER A 30 11.44 2.52 -7.41
N LEU A 31 10.46 3.24 -6.86
CA LEU A 31 10.41 4.70 -6.92
C LEU A 31 11.47 5.34 -6.02
N VAL A 32 11.71 4.80 -4.82
CA VAL A 32 12.80 5.25 -3.94
C VAL A 32 14.17 5.04 -4.58
N GLU A 33 14.40 3.88 -5.21
CA GLU A 33 15.64 3.59 -5.92
C GLU A 33 15.85 4.56 -7.10
N SER A 34 14.85 4.68 -7.99
CA SER A 34 14.94 5.54 -9.16
C SER A 34 15.08 7.03 -8.81
N GLN A 35 14.28 7.53 -7.86
CA GLN A 35 14.24 8.96 -7.52
C GLN A 35 15.40 9.39 -6.62
N PHE A 36 15.76 8.61 -5.59
CA PHE A 36 16.76 9.04 -4.58
C PHE A 36 18.15 8.43 -4.75
N GLN A 37 18.27 7.23 -5.33
CA GLN A 37 19.57 6.56 -5.48
C GLN A 37 20.16 6.76 -6.88
N LEU A 38 19.33 6.65 -7.92
CA LEU A 38 19.77 6.73 -9.32
C LEU A 38 19.59 8.14 -9.94
N ALA A 39 18.68 8.95 -9.38
CA ALA A 39 18.22 10.22 -9.98
C ALA A 39 17.74 10.04 -11.43
N ASP A 40 17.06 8.93 -11.71
CA ASP A 40 16.49 8.61 -13.03
C ASP A 40 15.07 9.18 -13.14
N ASP A 41 14.97 10.42 -13.64
CA ASP A 41 13.72 11.15 -13.90
C ASP A 41 12.80 10.46 -14.93
N GLU A 42 13.33 9.59 -15.79
CA GLU A 42 12.55 8.87 -16.79
C GLU A 42 11.92 7.61 -16.19
N LEU A 43 12.70 6.84 -15.44
CA LEU A 43 12.21 5.68 -14.68
C LEU A 43 11.21 6.10 -13.60
N SER A 44 11.53 7.16 -12.83
CA SER A 44 10.64 7.71 -11.80
C SER A 44 9.27 8.09 -12.39
N ARG A 45 9.26 8.76 -13.55
CA ARG A 45 8.03 9.16 -14.25
C ARG A 45 7.23 7.96 -14.76
N ARG A 46 7.90 6.91 -15.24
CA ARG A 46 7.24 5.65 -15.67
C ARG A 46 6.59 4.93 -14.50
N ILE A 47 7.25 4.88 -13.35
CA ILE A 47 6.68 4.26 -12.14
C ILE A 47 5.47 5.07 -11.66
N TRP A 48 5.52 6.40 -11.67
CA TRP A 48 4.35 7.24 -11.40
C TRP A 48 3.20 7.02 -12.38
N GLN A 49 3.48 6.80 -13.67
CA GLN A 49 2.45 6.41 -14.64
C GLN A 49 1.86 5.03 -14.32
N GLU A 50 2.68 4.04 -13.98
CA GLU A 50 2.22 2.69 -13.59
C GLU A 50 1.34 2.70 -12.33
N ILE A 51 1.67 3.56 -11.34
CA ILE A 51 0.86 3.80 -10.14
C ILE A 51 -0.53 4.34 -10.53
N ALA A 52 -0.58 5.30 -11.45
CA ALA A 52 -1.84 5.86 -11.95
C ALA A 52 -2.65 4.84 -12.75
N ASP A 53 -2.01 4.08 -13.66
CA ASP A 53 -2.65 3.05 -14.49
C ASP A 53 -3.25 1.92 -13.63
N GLN A 54 -2.62 1.59 -12.51
CA GLN A 54 -3.12 0.62 -11.52
C GLN A 54 -4.17 1.19 -10.55
N ASN A 55 -4.57 2.47 -10.69
CA ASN A 55 -5.49 3.18 -9.79
C ASN A 55 -5.06 3.15 -8.31
N ILE A 56 -3.75 3.14 -8.06
CA ILE A 56 -3.19 3.20 -6.70
C ILE A 56 -3.31 4.66 -6.18
N PRO A 57 -3.85 4.89 -4.97
CA PRO A 57 -3.97 6.26 -4.45
C PRO A 57 -2.60 6.93 -4.29
N VAL A 58 -2.41 8.09 -4.92
CA VAL A 58 -1.15 8.85 -4.87
C VAL A 58 -0.76 9.18 -3.42
N GLU A 59 -1.71 9.63 -2.60
CA GLU A 59 -1.50 9.93 -1.17
C GLU A 59 -0.94 8.73 -0.37
N ARG A 60 -1.31 7.50 -0.74
CA ARG A 60 -0.80 6.27 -0.11
C ARG A 60 0.68 6.06 -0.44
N VAL A 61 1.05 6.30 -1.71
CA VAL A 61 2.43 6.22 -2.18
C VAL A 61 3.27 7.35 -1.56
N GLU A 62 2.76 8.59 -1.53
CA GLU A 62 3.43 9.72 -0.88
C GLU A 62 3.65 9.49 0.61
N ASN A 63 2.67 8.93 1.33
CA ASN A 63 2.83 8.54 2.73
C ASN A 63 3.96 7.49 2.89
N LEU A 64 4.07 6.50 2.01
CA LEU A 64 5.13 5.49 2.07
C LEU A 64 6.50 6.02 1.61
N LEU A 65 6.54 7.01 0.71
CA LEU A 65 7.77 7.71 0.32
C LEU A 65 8.32 8.58 1.44
N TYR A 66 7.47 9.38 2.09
CA TYR A 66 7.91 10.48 2.97
C TYR A 66 7.65 10.26 4.47
N CYS A 67 6.75 9.34 4.84
CA CYS A 67 6.44 9.04 6.25
C CYS A 67 6.92 7.65 6.71
N CYS A 68 7.35 6.77 5.79
CA CYS A 68 8.08 5.56 6.16
C CYS A 68 9.57 5.90 6.38
N PHE A 69 10.17 5.39 7.46
CA PHE A 69 11.60 5.57 7.74
C PHE A 69 12.51 4.60 6.98
N PHE A 70 12.00 3.42 6.62
CA PHE A 70 12.75 2.33 6.00
C PHE A 70 11.89 1.64 4.95
N GLN A 71 12.06 2.02 3.68
CA GLN A 71 11.33 1.39 2.57
C GLN A 71 11.91 0.02 2.18
N ASP A 72 13.07 -0.38 2.72
CA ASP A 72 13.65 -1.72 2.61
C ASP A 72 13.14 -2.70 3.68
N ASP A 73 12.59 -2.20 4.80
CA ASP A 73 11.98 -3.03 5.85
C ASP A 73 10.47 -3.26 5.59
N PRO A 74 10.04 -4.49 5.26
CA PRO A 74 8.63 -4.80 5.03
C PRO A 74 7.75 -4.64 6.28
N VAL A 75 8.32 -4.65 7.50
CA VAL A 75 7.58 -4.38 8.74
C VAL A 75 7.28 -2.89 8.84
N ALA A 76 8.29 -2.02 8.71
CA ALA A 76 8.12 -0.58 8.72
C ALA A 76 7.17 -0.09 7.62
N MET A 77 7.29 -0.62 6.39
CA MET A 77 6.34 -0.30 5.30
C MET A 77 4.90 -0.68 5.65
N LYS A 78 4.71 -1.86 6.27
CA LYS A 78 3.39 -2.34 6.68
C LYS A 78 2.79 -1.47 7.79
N GLU A 79 3.56 -1.12 8.81
CA GLU A 79 3.09 -0.25 9.89
C GLU A 79 2.69 1.14 9.38
N ALA A 80 3.50 1.75 8.51
CA ALA A 80 3.21 3.05 7.89
C ALA A 80 1.96 3.02 6.98
N ASP A 81 1.72 1.91 6.28
CA ASP A 81 0.54 1.70 5.45
C ASP A 81 -0.73 1.49 6.28
N GLU A 82 -0.66 0.68 7.35
CA GLU A 82 -1.77 0.49 8.29
C GLU A 82 -2.14 1.80 9.00
N ASP A 83 -1.15 2.64 9.33
CA ASP A 83 -1.35 3.99 9.87
C ASP A 83 -2.11 4.90 8.90
N TYR A 84 -1.71 4.92 7.63
CA TYR A 84 -2.40 5.68 6.58
C TYR A 84 -3.85 5.19 6.41
N LEU A 85 -4.05 3.87 6.29
CA LEU A 85 -5.39 3.29 6.12
C LEU A 85 -6.30 3.58 7.32
N ARG A 86 -5.76 3.58 8.56
CA ARG A 86 -6.50 4.02 9.75
C ARG A 86 -6.96 5.47 9.64
N ARG A 87 -6.08 6.40 9.24
CA ARG A 87 -6.40 7.83 9.08
C ARG A 87 -7.47 8.04 7.99
N VAL A 88 -7.32 7.40 6.84
CA VAL A 88 -8.30 7.47 5.73
C VAL A 88 -9.68 6.93 6.15
N ASN A 89 -9.72 5.82 6.89
CA ASN A 89 -10.99 5.26 7.36
C ASN A 89 -11.68 6.16 8.39
N VAL A 90 -10.94 6.81 9.29
CA VAL A 90 -11.47 7.82 10.21
C VAL A 90 -12.01 9.04 9.46
N GLN A 91 -11.26 9.55 8.48
CA GLN A 91 -11.66 10.71 7.68
C GLN A 91 -12.98 10.46 6.92
N ARG A 92 -13.09 9.31 6.23
CA ARG A 92 -14.33 8.89 5.55
C ARG A 92 -15.52 8.74 6.51
N ALA A 93 -15.29 8.25 7.73
CA ALA A 93 -16.35 8.14 8.74
C ALA A 93 -16.87 9.51 9.19
N ILE A 94 -15.99 10.52 9.32
CA ILE A 94 -16.39 11.90 9.64
C ILE A 94 -17.20 12.52 8.50
N GLU A 95 -16.76 12.37 7.25
CA GLU A 95 -17.44 12.90 6.06
C GLU A 95 -18.86 12.32 5.91
N THR A 96 -18.99 11.00 6.04
CA THR A 96 -20.31 10.32 5.99
C THR A 96 -21.23 10.74 7.14
N HIS A 97 -20.69 11.10 8.31
CA HIS A 97 -21.50 11.60 9.42
C HIS A 97 -21.99 13.05 9.20
N GLN A 98 -21.17 13.92 8.60
CA GLN A 98 -21.54 15.32 8.35
C GLN A 98 -22.69 15.49 7.34
N ILE A 99 -22.78 14.61 6.35
CA ILE A 99 -23.84 14.66 5.32
C ILE A 99 -25.25 14.51 5.95
N GLY A 100 -25.37 13.79 7.07
CA GLY A 100 -26.64 13.57 7.76
C GLY A 100 -27.12 14.70 8.69
N VAL A 101 -26.38 15.81 8.82
CA VAL A 101 -26.71 16.89 9.78
C VAL A 101 -27.51 18.04 9.13
N PHE A 102 -27.60 18.10 7.80
CA PHE A 102 -28.16 19.25 7.07
C PHE A 102 -29.64 19.14 6.65
N GLU A 103 -30.40 18.13 7.09
CA GLU A 103 -31.83 17.98 6.73
C GLU A 103 -32.82 18.86 7.54
N HIS A 104 -32.33 19.73 8.43
CA HIS A 104 -33.17 20.66 9.19
C HIS A 104 -32.65 22.11 9.20
N CYS A 105 -32.99 22.84 8.14
CA CYS A 105 -33.05 24.30 8.07
C CYS A 105 -34.29 24.72 7.26
#